data_AF-A0A317KIG1-F1
#
_entry.id   AF-A0A317KIG1-F1
#
_cell.length_a   1.000
_cell.length_b   1.000
_cell.length_c   1.000
_cell.angle_alpha   90.00
_cell.angle_beta   90.00
_cell.angle_gamma   90.00
#
_symmetry.space_group_name_H-M   'P 1'
#
loop_
_entity.id
_entity.type
_entity.pdbx_description
1 polymer ?
#
loop_
_entity_poly.entity_id
_entity_poly.type
_entity_poly.pdbx_seq_one_letter_code
_entity_poly.pdbx_strand_id
1 'polypeptide(L)'
;MPSKDVLPDGPRRAFVEELFTHYREAGRPTLRQIESWIRDNEDLPGTASTETIRRVLAGAVVPRTWATVDAILQAFCALADRSPDEDRWPEDNWSEVTLRGELKKRWNAVLDDYEGDVPTLPPKPSPPSAPAPRGNFEDPWADVAPASGNFDEEPPF
;
A
#
# COMPACT_ATOMS: atom_id res chain seq x y z
N MET A 1 7.71 -4.71 -18.41
CA MET A 1 7.65 -3.25 -18.23
C MET A 1 6.47 -2.71 -19.04
N PRO A 2 5.60 -1.86 -18.46
CA PRO A 2 4.49 -1.23 -19.17
C PRO A 2 4.97 -0.22 -20.22
N SER A 3 4.22 -0.08 -21.31
CA SER A 3 4.50 0.87 -22.41
C SER A 3 4.39 2.33 -21.95
N LYS A 4 5.06 3.26 -22.65
CA LYS A 4 5.01 4.71 -22.38
C LYS A 4 3.58 5.28 -22.40
N ASP A 5 2.71 4.76 -23.25
CA ASP A 5 1.30 5.13 -23.30
C ASP A 5 0.52 4.80 -22.03
N VAL A 6 0.93 3.78 -21.26
CA VAL A 6 0.26 3.37 -20.02
C VAL A 6 0.86 4.06 -18.81
N LEU A 7 2.16 4.38 -18.87
CA LEU A 7 2.90 5.03 -17.79
C LEU A 7 3.78 6.13 -18.39
N PRO A 8 3.30 7.39 -18.45
CA PRO A 8 4.06 8.49 -19.02
C PRO A 8 5.37 8.70 -18.27
N ASP A 9 6.36 9.31 -18.94
CA ASP A 9 7.62 9.68 -18.30
C ASP A 9 7.37 10.57 -17.08
N GLY A 10 7.98 10.22 -15.94
CA GLY A 10 7.72 10.86 -14.65
C GLY A 10 8.23 10.03 -13.46
N PRO A 11 8.10 10.54 -12.22
CA PRO A 11 8.62 9.87 -11.02
C PRO A 11 7.99 8.48 -10.84
N ARG A 12 6.71 8.34 -11.21
CA ARG A 12 5.99 7.07 -11.17
C ARG A 12 6.59 6.02 -12.09
N ARG A 13 7.03 6.44 -13.29
CA ARG A 13 7.71 5.56 -14.24
C ARG A 13 9.07 5.14 -13.72
N ALA A 14 9.85 6.08 -13.19
CA ALA A 14 11.17 5.80 -12.62
C ALA A 14 11.12 4.80 -11.44
N PHE A 15 10.09 4.89 -10.59
CA PHE A 15 9.85 3.94 -9.50
C PHE A 15 9.53 2.53 -10.03
N VAL A 16 8.60 2.43 -10.99
CA VAL A 16 8.22 1.16 -11.61
C VAL A 16 9.39 0.55 -12.38
N GLU A 17 10.19 1.37 -13.04
CA GLU A 17 11.42 0.96 -13.72
C GLU A 17 12.40 0.31 -12.77
N GLU A 18 12.62 0.89 -11.58
CA GLU A 18 13.53 0.28 -10.59
C GLU A 18 13.01 -1.05 -10.07
N LEU A 19 11.72 -1.13 -9.74
CA LEU A 19 11.09 -2.40 -9.34
C LEU A 19 11.21 -3.45 -10.44
N PHE A 20 11.07 -3.07 -11.71
CA PHE A 20 11.25 -3.99 -12.83
C PHE A 20 12.69 -4.45 -12.98
N THR A 21 13.68 -3.63 -12.63
CA THR A 21 15.08 -4.05 -12.59
C THR A 21 15.26 -5.19 -11.59
N HIS A 22 14.86 -4.99 -10.34
CA HIS A 22 14.95 -6.02 -9.30
C HIS A 22 14.12 -7.27 -9.64
N TYR A 23 12.93 -7.09 -10.24
CA TYR A 23 12.11 -8.21 -10.71
C TYR A 23 12.80 -9.05 -11.79
N ARG A 24 13.51 -8.40 -12.72
CA ARG A 24 14.29 -9.09 -13.76
C ARG A 24 15.50 -9.80 -13.19
N GLU A 25 16.17 -9.14 -12.25
CA GLU A 25 17.33 -9.67 -11.53
C GLU A 25 16.98 -10.91 -10.70
N ALA A 26 15.79 -10.94 -10.11
CA ALA A 26 15.23 -12.12 -9.44
C ALA A 26 14.80 -13.26 -10.39
N GLY A 27 15.10 -13.17 -11.69
CA GLY A 27 14.73 -14.19 -12.67
C GLY A 27 13.25 -14.19 -13.07
N ARG A 28 12.54 -13.07 -12.87
CA ARG A 28 11.10 -12.91 -13.17
C ARG A 28 10.22 -13.93 -12.43
N PRO A 29 10.23 -13.93 -11.09
CA PRO A 29 9.43 -14.85 -10.31
C PRO A 29 7.93 -14.66 -10.56
N THR A 30 7.14 -15.70 -10.31
CA THR A 30 5.68 -15.57 -10.39
C THR A 30 5.15 -14.75 -9.21
N LEU A 31 4.02 -14.06 -9.39
CA LEU A 31 3.39 -13.28 -8.33
C LEU A 31 3.07 -14.12 -7.08
N ARG A 32 2.71 -15.39 -7.29
CA ARG A 32 2.47 -16.34 -6.22
C ARG A 32 3.74 -16.68 -5.43
N GLN A 33 4.88 -16.82 -6.10
CA GLN A 33 6.16 -17.05 -5.41
C GLN A 33 6.55 -15.87 -4.53
N ILE A 34 6.35 -14.65 -5.04
CA ILE A 34 6.64 -13.42 -4.28
C ILE A 34 5.72 -13.33 -3.06
N GLU A 35 4.41 -13.52 -3.24
CA GLU A 35 3.44 -13.50 -2.14
C GLU A 35 3.72 -14.62 -1.11
N SER A 36 4.01 -15.84 -1.58
CA SER A 36 4.36 -16.96 -0.70
C SER A 36 5.60 -16.64 0.12
N TRP A 37 6.63 -16.06 -0.47
CA TRP A 37 7.84 -15.67 0.26
C TRP A 37 7.52 -14.58 1.30
N ILE A 38 6.78 -13.53 0.94
CA ILE A 38 6.39 -12.47 1.89
C ILE A 38 5.54 -13.03 3.04
N ARG A 39 4.65 -13.99 2.76
CA ARG A 39 3.81 -14.62 3.78
C ARG A 39 4.60 -15.50 4.75
N ASP A 40 5.62 -16.19 4.24
CA ASP A 40 6.47 -17.11 5.02
C ASP A 40 7.45 -16.36 5.93
N ASN A 41 7.74 -15.09 5.62
CA ASN A 41 8.65 -14.25 6.39
C ASN A 41 7.88 -13.33 7.34
N GLU A 42 7.58 -13.84 8.54
CA GLU A 42 6.81 -13.15 9.59
C GLU A 42 7.53 -11.93 10.21
N ASP A 43 8.84 -11.80 10.05
CA ASP A 43 9.64 -10.66 10.53
C ASP A 43 9.51 -9.41 9.62
N LEU A 44 8.83 -9.54 8.48
CA LEU A 44 8.65 -8.42 7.57
C LEU A 44 7.73 -7.34 8.17
N PRO A 45 8.12 -6.05 8.09
CA PRO A 45 7.32 -4.96 8.63
C PRO A 45 6.01 -4.71 7.86
N GLY A 46 5.79 -5.39 6.73
CA GLY A 46 4.64 -5.20 5.86
C GLY A 46 4.30 -6.44 5.04
N THR A 47 3.10 -6.45 4.47
CA THR A 47 2.58 -7.54 3.64
C THR A 47 2.15 -7.03 2.28
N ALA A 48 2.18 -7.91 1.28
CA ALA A 48 1.68 -7.61 -0.06
C ALA A 48 0.97 -8.85 -0.65
N SER A 49 -0.29 -8.68 -1.05
CA SER A 49 -1.03 -9.70 -1.78
C SER A 49 -0.64 -9.73 -3.26
N THR A 50 -0.90 -10.86 -3.93
CA THR A 50 -0.70 -11.04 -5.38
C THR A 50 -1.28 -9.89 -6.22
N GLU A 51 -2.50 -9.43 -5.88
CA GLU A 51 -3.12 -8.28 -6.56
C GLU A 51 -2.35 -6.98 -6.35
N THR A 52 -1.89 -6.71 -5.12
CA THR A 52 -1.09 -5.53 -4.81
C THR A 52 0.20 -5.54 -5.60
N ILE A 53 0.94 -6.65 -5.58
CA ILE A 53 2.19 -6.82 -6.33
C ILE A 53 1.94 -6.58 -7.83
N ARG A 54 0.86 -7.15 -8.39
CA ARG A 54 0.48 -6.93 -9.79
C ARG A 54 0.21 -5.45 -10.10
N ARG A 55 -0.58 -4.76 -9.27
CA ARG A 55 -0.95 -3.35 -9.47
C ARG A 55 0.26 -2.43 -9.33
N VAL A 56 1.18 -2.74 -8.42
CA VAL A 56 2.43 -2.01 -8.21
C VAL A 56 3.36 -2.18 -9.42
N LEU A 57 3.57 -3.41 -9.88
CA LEU A 57 4.35 -3.67 -11.09
C LEU A 57 3.71 -3.07 -12.34
N ALA A 58 2.38 -3.03 -12.43
CA ALA A 58 1.69 -2.35 -13.52
C ALA A 58 1.83 -0.82 -13.46
N GLY A 59 2.34 -0.26 -12.34
CA GLY A 59 2.31 1.15 -12.05
C GLY A 59 0.91 1.69 -11.76
N ALA A 60 -0.12 0.85 -11.65
CA ALA A 60 -1.51 1.24 -11.44
C ALA A 60 -1.76 1.78 -10.02
N VAL A 61 -1.01 1.29 -9.03
CA VAL A 61 -1.04 1.75 -7.63
C VAL A 61 0.37 1.91 -7.12
N VAL A 62 0.59 2.95 -6.31
CA VAL A 62 1.82 3.14 -5.54
C VAL A 62 1.45 2.96 -4.07
N PRO A 63 2.09 2.04 -3.32
CA PRO A 63 1.75 1.84 -1.92
C PRO A 63 2.07 3.10 -1.11
N ARG A 64 1.16 3.52 -0.22
CA ARG A 64 1.40 4.68 0.67
C ARG A 64 2.32 4.35 1.84
N THR A 65 2.57 3.07 2.10
CA THR A 65 3.40 2.62 3.21
C THR A 65 4.70 2.04 2.67
N TRP A 66 5.83 2.56 3.16
CA TRP A 66 7.16 2.04 2.82
C TRP A 66 7.28 0.54 3.11
N ALA A 67 6.72 0.06 4.23
CA ALA A 67 6.77 -1.34 4.63
C ALA A 67 6.27 -2.33 3.57
N THR A 68 5.25 -1.96 2.78
CA THR A 68 4.76 -2.79 1.67
C THR A 68 5.74 -2.82 0.50
N VAL A 69 6.36 -1.69 0.17
CA VAL A 69 7.39 -1.60 -0.88
C VAL A 69 8.63 -2.38 -0.46
N ASP A 70 9.02 -2.22 0.80
CA ASP A 70 10.17 -2.88 1.42
C ASP A 70 10.01 -4.40 1.41
N ALA A 71 8.84 -4.92 1.78
CA ALA A 71 8.55 -6.36 1.72
C ALA A 71 8.66 -6.94 0.30
N ILE A 72 8.18 -6.19 -0.71
CA ILE A 72 8.30 -6.58 -2.12
C ILE A 72 9.77 -6.57 -2.57
N LEU A 73 10.53 -5.55 -2.19
CA LEU A 73 11.96 -5.46 -2.50
C LEU A 73 12.73 -6.61 -1.85
N GLN A 74 12.51 -6.87 -0.56
CA GLN A 74 13.15 -7.98 0.15
C GLN A 74 12.86 -9.32 -0.52
N ALA A 75 11.62 -9.54 -0.97
CA ALA A 75 11.27 -10.74 -1.73
C ALA A 75 12.04 -10.86 -3.05
N PHE A 76 12.23 -9.75 -3.79
CA PHE A 76 13.05 -9.77 -5.01
C PHE A 76 14.52 -10.03 -4.72
N CYS A 77 15.09 -9.36 -3.72
CA CYS A 77 16.47 -9.56 -3.29
C CYS A 77 16.72 -11.01 -2.87
N ALA A 78 15.86 -11.58 -2.03
CA ALA A 78 15.97 -12.97 -1.61
C ALA A 78 15.89 -13.97 -2.77
N LEU A 79 14.98 -13.74 -3.73
CA LEU A 79 14.86 -14.58 -4.93
C LEU A 79 16.04 -14.40 -5.91
N ALA A 80 16.74 -13.27 -5.83
CA ALA A 80 17.94 -12.98 -6.61
C ALA A 80 19.25 -13.37 -5.90
N ASP A 81 19.18 -13.98 -4.72
CA ASP A 81 20.33 -14.27 -3.83
C ASP A 81 21.16 -13.01 -3.52
N ARG A 82 20.48 -11.89 -3.26
CA ARG A 82 21.07 -10.59 -2.98
C ARG A 82 20.54 -9.97 -1.69
N SER A 83 21.31 -9.05 -1.11
CA SER A 83 20.90 -8.28 0.05
C SER A 83 20.33 -6.91 -0.37
N PRO A 84 19.23 -6.43 0.25
CA PRO A 84 18.64 -5.13 -0.07
C PRO A 84 19.57 -3.94 0.26
N ASP A 85 20.56 -4.16 1.11
CA ASP A 85 21.58 -3.19 1.51
C ASP A 85 22.86 -3.29 0.65
N GLU A 86 22.87 -4.11 -0.39
CA GLU A 86 23.98 -4.11 -1.36
C GLU A 86 24.02 -2.80 -2.14
N ASP A 87 25.23 -2.48 -2.61
CA ASP A 87 25.48 -1.31 -3.43
C ASP A 87 24.75 -1.39 -4.78
N ARG A 88 24.07 -0.31 -5.17
CA ARG A 88 23.31 -0.24 -6.42
C ARG A 88 24.21 -0.17 -7.65
N TRP A 89 25.37 0.47 -7.51
CA TRP A 89 26.34 0.75 -8.57
C TRP A 89 27.74 0.42 -8.06
N PRO A 90 28.09 -0.88 -7.94
CA PRO A 90 29.37 -1.29 -7.37
C PRO A 90 30.58 -0.84 -8.21
N GLU A 91 30.35 -0.39 -9.44
CA GLU A 91 31.35 0.23 -10.33
C GLU A 91 31.60 1.71 -10.04
N ASP A 92 30.67 2.39 -9.36
CA ASP A 92 30.79 3.78 -8.95
C ASP A 92 31.29 3.86 -7.50
N ASN A 93 32.61 3.96 -7.34
CA ASN A 93 33.27 3.95 -6.03
C ASN A 93 32.99 5.22 -5.18
N TRP A 94 32.05 6.08 -5.60
CA TRP A 94 31.65 7.31 -4.92
C TRP A 94 30.19 7.29 -4.47
N SER A 95 29.41 6.29 -4.87
CA SER A 95 27.99 6.19 -4.59
C SER A 95 27.73 5.11 -3.56
N GLU A 96 27.64 5.47 -2.28
CA GLU A 96 27.22 4.58 -1.17
C GLU A 96 25.70 4.30 -1.16
N VAL A 97 25.09 4.22 -2.34
CA VAL A 97 23.64 4.14 -2.49
C VAL A 97 23.23 2.67 -2.55
N THR A 98 22.52 2.23 -1.52
CA THR A 98 21.99 0.85 -1.49
C THR A 98 20.77 0.68 -2.41
N LEU A 99 20.49 -0.56 -2.83
CA LEU A 99 19.28 -0.91 -3.59
C LEU A 99 18.02 -0.37 -2.89
N ARG A 100 17.95 -0.58 -1.56
CA ARG A 100 16.89 -0.08 -0.69
C ARG A 100 16.80 1.44 -0.68
N GLY A 101 17.93 2.13 -0.54
CA GLY A 101 18.01 3.58 -0.50
C GLY A 101 17.50 4.23 -1.78
N GLU A 102 17.94 3.71 -2.94
CA GLU A 102 17.52 4.24 -4.24
C GLU A 102 16.03 4.01 -4.49
N LEU A 103 15.52 2.81 -4.18
CA LEU A 103 14.09 2.54 -4.32
C LEU A 103 13.24 3.44 -3.40
N LYS A 104 13.71 3.68 -2.17
CA LYS A 104 13.06 4.59 -1.22
C LYS A 104 13.02 6.02 -1.71
N LYS A 105 14.12 6.50 -2.30
CA LYS A 105 14.19 7.83 -2.91
C LYS A 105 13.18 7.98 -4.04
N ARG A 106 13.10 6.99 -4.95
CA ARG A 106 12.12 7.02 -6.06
C ARG A 106 10.68 6.92 -5.56
N TRP A 107 10.41 6.10 -4.54
CA TRP A 107 9.10 6.03 -3.90
C TRP A 107 8.69 7.38 -3.28
N ASN A 108 9.57 8.04 -2.54
CA ASN A 108 9.29 9.37 -1.99
C ASN A 108 9.04 10.41 -3.10
N ALA A 109 9.80 10.38 -4.19
CA ALA A 109 9.59 11.28 -5.32
C ALA A 109 8.20 11.09 -5.97
N VAL A 110 7.66 9.87 -5.96
CA VAL A 110 6.30 9.60 -6.43
C VAL A 110 5.26 10.16 -5.47
N LEU A 111 5.49 10.08 -4.16
CA LEU A 111 4.58 10.65 -3.18
C LEU A 111 4.58 12.18 -3.22
N ASP A 112 5.76 12.79 -3.34
CA ASP A 112 5.92 14.25 -3.47
C ASP A 112 5.23 14.80 -4.72
N ASP A 113 5.36 14.12 -5.86
CA ASP A 113 4.63 14.43 -7.10
C ASP A 113 3.11 14.29 -6.95
N TYR A 114 2.65 13.30 -6.18
CA TYR A 114 1.22 13.12 -5.88
C TYR A 114 0.66 14.21 -4.93
N GLU A 115 1.51 14.84 -4.11
CA GLU A 115 1.12 16.01 -3.31
C GLU A 115 1.19 17.32 -4.13
N GLY A 116 1.95 17.35 -5.23
CA GLY A 116 1.95 18.41 -6.22
C GLY A 116 0.72 18.41 -7.16
N ASP A 117 0.18 17.23 -7.46
CA ASP A 117 -1.12 17.04 -8.12
C ASP A 117 -2.24 16.98 -7.07
N VAL A 118 -2.40 18.05 -6.29
CA VAL A 118 -3.71 18.33 -5.68
C VAL A 118 -4.62 18.91 -6.76
N PRO A 119 -5.55 18.16 -7.37
CA PRO A 119 -6.69 18.81 -7.97
C PRO A 119 -7.33 19.64 -6.87
N THR A 120 -7.38 20.96 -7.06
CA THR A 120 -8.23 21.84 -6.24
C THR A 120 -9.59 21.17 -6.16
N LEU A 121 -9.89 20.58 -5.00
CA LEU A 121 -11.23 20.07 -4.72
C LEU A 121 -12.19 21.23 -5.02
N PRO A 122 -13.24 21.06 -5.84
CA PRO A 122 -14.32 22.04 -5.81
C PRO A 122 -14.75 22.20 -4.34
N PRO A 123 -15.00 23.43 -3.86
CA PRO A 123 -15.33 23.66 -2.46
C PRO A 123 -16.46 22.73 -2.07
N LYS A 124 -16.21 21.86 -1.10
CA LYS A 124 -17.19 20.95 -0.52
C LYS A 124 -18.40 21.82 -0.16
N PRO A 125 -19.61 21.63 -0.75
CA PRO A 125 -20.75 22.40 -0.30
C PRO A 125 -20.95 22.07 1.17
N SER A 126 -20.93 23.10 2.00
CA SER A 126 -21.20 22.99 3.43
C SER A 126 -22.50 22.18 3.61
N PRO A 127 -22.55 21.20 4.52
CA PRO A 127 -23.79 20.49 4.77
C PRO A 127 -24.85 21.52 5.22
N PRO A 128 -26.03 21.58 4.57
CA PRO A 128 -27.10 22.44 5.05
C PRO A 128 -27.48 21.99 6.46
N SER A 129 -27.57 22.96 7.37
CA SER A 129 -28.02 22.78 8.74
C SER A 129 -29.23 21.85 8.80
N ALA A 130 -29.13 20.83 9.65
CA ALA A 130 -30.19 19.86 9.90
C ALA A 130 -31.53 20.55 10.22
N PRO A 131 -32.62 20.22 9.51
CA PRO A 131 -33.96 20.40 10.05
C PRO A 131 -34.30 19.24 11.01
N ALA A 132 -34.86 19.60 12.18
CA ALA A 132 -35.21 18.72 13.30
C ALA A 132 -36.07 17.50 12.90
N PRO A 133 -35.98 16.37 13.65
CA PRO A 133 -36.78 15.18 13.37
C PRO A 133 -38.25 15.41 13.74
N ARG A 134 -39.13 15.28 12.75
CA ARG A 134 -40.56 15.01 12.92
C ARG A 134 -40.91 13.81 12.05
N GLY A 135 -41.50 12.78 12.67
CA GLY A 135 -42.36 11.83 11.95
C GLY A 135 -41.91 10.38 11.99
N ASN A 136 -42.55 9.64 12.88
CA ASN A 136 -42.72 8.20 12.96
C ASN A 136 -42.98 7.54 11.58
N PHE A 137 -42.26 6.45 11.26
CA PHE A 137 -42.81 5.40 10.40
C PHE A 137 -42.25 4.04 10.87
N GLU A 138 -43.18 3.17 11.25
CA GLU A 138 -42.97 1.86 11.84
C GLU A 138 -42.33 0.87 10.85
N ASP A 139 -41.29 0.16 11.29
CA ASP A 139 -40.72 -0.99 10.58
C ASP A 139 -41.48 -2.26 10.98
N PRO A 140 -42.18 -2.95 10.05
CA PRO A 140 -43.09 -4.07 10.33
C PRO A 140 -42.39 -5.41 10.62
N TRP A 141 -41.09 -5.39 10.93
CA TRP A 141 -40.28 -6.57 11.28
C TRP A 141 -39.79 -6.56 12.74
N ALA A 142 -40.24 -5.60 13.54
CA ALA A 142 -39.96 -5.55 14.97
C ALA A 142 -41.12 -6.14 15.80
N ASP A 143 -41.36 -7.44 15.69
CA ASP A 143 -42.06 -8.20 16.74
C ASP A 143 -41.52 -9.63 16.80
N VAL A 144 -40.74 -9.91 17.85
CA VAL A 144 -41.01 -10.95 18.86
C VAL A 144 -39.98 -10.83 20.00
N ALA A 145 -40.37 -10.16 21.08
CA ALA A 145 -39.77 -10.36 22.41
C ALA A 145 -40.37 -11.65 23.04
N PRO A 146 -39.80 -12.24 24.11
CA PRO A 146 -39.95 -11.67 25.47
C PRO A 146 -38.65 -11.75 26.31
N ALA A 147 -38.23 -10.69 26.99
CA ALA A 147 -38.62 -10.25 28.33
C ALA A 147 -38.15 -11.17 29.48
N SER A 148 -37.36 -10.60 30.41
CA SER A 148 -37.11 -10.91 31.84
C SER A 148 -35.60 -10.84 32.16
N GLY A 149 -35.07 -10.03 33.07
CA GLY A 149 -35.64 -9.12 34.06
C GLY A 149 -34.50 -8.34 34.73
N ASN A 150 -34.87 -7.23 35.37
CA ASN A 150 -34.04 -6.41 36.25
C ASN A 150 -33.31 -7.24 37.31
N PHE A 151 -32.01 -7.01 37.49
CA PHE A 151 -31.37 -7.05 38.80
C PHE A 151 -30.39 -5.88 38.90
N ASP A 152 -30.90 -4.83 39.55
CA ASP A 152 -30.15 -3.85 40.32
C ASP A 152 -29.53 -4.59 41.52
N GLU A 153 -28.22 -4.54 41.71
CA GLU A 153 -27.57 -4.64 43.03
C GLU A 153 -26.07 -4.32 42.90
N GLU A 154 -25.72 -3.09 43.29
CA GLU A 154 -24.38 -2.67 43.71
C GLU A 154 -24.13 -3.19 45.15
N PRO A 155 -23.08 -3.98 45.41
CA PRO A 155 -22.63 -4.19 46.77
C PRO A 155 -21.53 -3.18 47.14
N PRO A 156 -21.76 -2.28 48.11
CA PRO A 156 -20.66 -1.65 48.83
C PRO A 156 -20.11 -2.63 49.86
N PHE A 157 -18.80 -2.83 49.88
CA PHE A 157 -17.89 -2.73 51.04
C PHE A 157 -16.47 -3.16 50.65
#